data_AF-A0A848DSI9-F1
#
_entry.id   AF-A0A848DSI9-F1
#
_cell.length_a   1.000
_cell.length_b   1.000
_cell.length_c   1.000
_cell.angle_alpha   90.00
_cell.angle_beta   90.00
_cell.angle_gamma   90.00
#
_symmetry.space_group_name_H-M   'P 1'
#
loop_
_entity.id
_entity.type
_entity.pdbx_description
1 polymer ?
#
loop_
_entity_poly.entity_id
_entity_poly.type
_entity_poly.pdbx_seq_one_letter_code
_entity_poly.pdbx_strand_id
1 'polypeptide(L)' 'MATPADRDRIRQSIADRLLSSLDDLVQRHRALALHGEHIGLHAELITAEVAHELAMTRSALHRHPQVRRAG' A
#
# COMPACT_ATOMS: atom_id res chain seq x y z
N MET A 1 9.66 -3.89 -25.40
CA MET A 1 9.82 -2.63 -24.64
C MET A 1 8.45 -2.18 -24.17
N ALA A 2 8.22 -2.02 -22.86
CA ALA A 2 6.94 -1.51 -22.34
C ALA A 2 6.76 -0.03 -22.71
N THR A 3 5.59 0.34 -23.22
CA THR A 3 5.28 1.72 -23.61
C THR A 3 5.09 2.61 -22.39
N PRO A 4 5.15 3.96 -22.53
CA PRO A 4 4.80 4.87 -21.44
C PRO A 4 3.40 4.60 -20.85
N ALA A 5 2.43 4.29 -21.71
CA ALA A 5 1.06 3.97 -21.29
C ALA A 5 0.98 2.68 -20.46
N ASP A 6 1.79 1.67 -20.79
CA ASP A 6 1.87 0.42 -20.01
C ASP A 6 2.45 0.69 -18.61
N ARG A 7 3.46 1.57 -18.51
CA ARG A 7 4.06 1.94 -17.23
C ARG A 7 3.09 2.72 -16.35
N ASP A 8 2.31 3.63 -16.92
CA ASP A 8 1.28 4.37 -16.18
C ASP A 8 0.18 3.43 -15.67
N ARG A 9 -0.27 2.47 -16.49
CA ARG A 9 -1.23 1.42 -16.07
C ARG A 9 -0.67 0.55 -14.95
N ILE A 10 0.60 0.14 -15.03
CA ILE A 10 1.25 -0.63 -13.96
C ILE A 10 1.31 0.17 -12.67
N ARG A 11 1.65 1.45 -12.74
CA ARG A 11 1.69 2.34 -11.56
C ARG A 11 0.32 2.55 -10.94
N GLN A 12 -0.72 2.71 -11.75
CA GLN A 12 -2.10 2.78 -11.28
C GLN A 12 -2.48 1.49 -10.55
N SER A 13 -2.20 0.33 -11.14
CA SER A 13 -2.45 -0.97 -10.50
C SER A 13 -1.71 -1.14 -9.17
N ILE A 14 -0.48 -0.62 -9.05
CA ILE A 14 0.27 -0.61 -7.78
C ILE A 14 -0.44 0.25 -6.73
N ALA A 15 -0.97 1.42 -7.12
CA ALA A 15 -1.73 2.29 -6.22
C ALA A 15 -3.05 1.65 -5.78
N ASP A 16 -3.80 1.05 -6.72
CA ASP A 16 -5.06 0.36 -6.42
C ASP A 16 -4.84 -0.81 -5.45
N ARG A 17 -3.72 -1.53 -5.60
CA ARG A 17 -3.31 -2.59 -4.68
C ARG A 17 -3.03 -2.06 -3.28
N LEU A 18 -2.30 -0.94 -3.16
CA LEU A 18 -2.06 -0.32 -1.85
C LEU A 18 -3.38 0.06 -1.17
N LEU A 19 -4.31 0.70 -1.90
CA LEU A 19 -5.61 1.10 -1.35
C LEU A 19 -6.41 -0.12 -0.87
N SER A 20 -6.46 -1.18 -1.66
CA SER A 20 -7.14 -2.42 -1.28
C SER A 20 -6.53 -3.05 -0.03
N SER A 21 -5.20 -3.11 0.06
CA SER A 21 -4.50 -3.65 1.23
C SER A 21 -4.70 -2.79 2.50
N LEU A 22 -4.79 -1.47 2.36
CA LEU A 22 -5.11 -0.58 3.49
C LEU A 22 -6.56 -0.74 3.96
N ASP A 23 -7.51 -0.93 3.04
CA ASP A 23 -8.90 -1.22 3.40
C ASP A 23 -9.00 -2.55 4.16
N ASP A 24 -8.35 -3.61 3.68
CA ASP A 24 -8.30 -4.91 4.36
C ASP A 24 -7.72 -4.80 5.78
N LEU A 25 -6.62 -4.04 5.91
CA LEU A 25 -5.98 -3.76 7.19
C LEU A 25 -6.96 -3.06 8.15
N VAL A 26 -7.62 -2.00 7.71
CA VAL A 26 -8.61 -1.29 8.52
C VAL A 26 -9.74 -2.21 8.97
N GLN A 27 -10.24 -3.09 8.10
CA GLN A 27 -11.30 -4.04 8.46
C GLN A 27 -10.84 -5.05 9.52
N ARG A 28 -9.64 -5.63 9.36
CA ARG A 28 -9.06 -6.54 10.36
C ARG A 28 -8.87 -5.85 11.71
N HIS A 29 -8.34 -4.63 11.71
CA HIS A 29 -8.11 -3.89 12.95
C HIS A 29 -9.40 -3.46 13.64
N ARG A 30 -10.44 -3.08 12.88
CA ARG A 30 -11.76 -2.84 13.46
C ARG A 30 -12.32 -4.08 14.13
N ALA A 31 -12.22 -5.24 13.49
CA ALA A 31 -12.64 -6.50 14.09
C ALA A 31 -11.87 -6.82 15.37
N LEU A 32 -10.56 -6.58 15.41
CA LEU A 32 -9.72 -6.81 16.59
C LEU A 32 -9.97 -5.79 17.71
N ALA A 33 -10.25 -4.52 17.39
CA ALA A 33 -10.53 -3.48 18.38
C ALA A 33 -11.80 -3.77 19.21
N LEU A 34 -12.77 -4.51 18.64
CA LEU A 34 -13.96 -4.98 19.37
C LEU A 34 -13.62 -5.95 20.51
N HIS A 35 -12.42 -6.54 20.52
CA HIS A 35 -11.98 -7.53 21.51
C HIS A 35 -11.08 -6.95 22.61
N GLY A 36 -10.87 -5.62 22.64
CA GLY A 36 -10.60 -4.80 23.84
C GLY A 36 -9.31 -4.95 24.65
N GLU A 37 -8.58 -6.08 24.60
CA GLU A 37 -7.63 -6.39 25.67
C GLU A 37 -6.23 -5.73 25.56
N HIS A 38 -5.81 -5.20 24.38
CA HIS A 38 -4.42 -4.75 24.18
C HIS A 38 -4.26 -3.53 23.24
N ILE A 39 -4.82 -2.38 23.60
CA ILE A 39 -4.83 -1.16 22.75
C ILE A 39 -3.43 -0.68 22.32
N GLY A 40 -2.42 -0.71 23.22
CA GLY A 40 -1.06 -0.25 22.92
C GLY A 40 -0.34 -1.13 21.89
N LEU A 41 -0.34 -2.45 22.12
CA LEU A 41 0.21 -3.43 21.18
C LEU A 41 -0.54 -3.39 19.83
N HIS A 42 -1.84 -3.06 19.85
CA HIS A 42 -2.65 -2.93 18.65
C HIS A 42 -2.19 -1.75 17.77
N ALA A 43 -1.88 -0.59 18.37
CA ALA A 43 -1.39 0.57 17.64
C ALA A 43 -0.01 0.35 17.00
N GLU A 44 0.89 -0.35 17.70
CA GLU A 44 2.20 -0.73 17.16
C GLU A 44 2.07 -1.71 15.98
N LEU A 45 1.15 -2.69 16.09
CA LEU A 45 0.86 -3.64 15.03
C LEU A 45 0.30 -2.96 13.77
N ILE A 46 -0.65 -2.03 13.93
CA ILE A 46 -1.15 -1.19 12.83
C ILE A 46 0.01 -0.45 12.16
N THR A 47 0.88 0.18 12.96
CA THR A 47 1.99 0.98 12.46
C THR A 47 2.98 0.12 11.66
N ALA A 48 3.31 -1.07 12.16
CA ALA A 48 4.20 -2.01 11.49
C ALA A 48 3.62 -2.51 10.16
N GLU A 49 2.34 -2.87 10.12
CA GLU A 49 1.69 -3.33 8.89
C GLU A 49 1.59 -2.20 7.85
N VAL A 50 1.20 -0.98 8.25
CA VAL A 50 1.19 0.18 7.35
C VAL A 50 2.58 0.48 6.81
N ALA A 51 3.61 0.45 7.65
CA ALA A 51 5.00 0.65 7.22
C ALA A 51 5.44 -0.41 6.21
N HIS A 52 5.03 -1.67 6.40
CA HIS A 52 5.29 -2.76 5.48
C HIS A 52 4.65 -2.52 4.11
N GLU A 53 3.35 -2.20 4.06
CA GLU A 53 2.64 -1.95 2.80
C GLU A 53 3.22 -0.75 2.04
N LEU A 54 3.64 0.31 2.76
CA LEU A 54 4.34 1.45 2.17
C LEU A 54 5.70 1.05 1.61
N ALA A 55 6.47 0.22 2.30
CA ALA A 55 7.77 -0.26 1.81
C ALA A 55 7.62 -1.11 0.55
N MET A 56 6.66 -2.03 0.54
CA MET A 56 6.34 -2.88 -0.62
C MET A 56 5.91 -2.04 -1.82
N THR A 57 5.02 -1.06 -1.59
CA THR A 57 4.55 -0.15 -2.64
C THR A 57 5.68 0.70 -3.21
N ARG A 58 6.53 1.29 -2.35
CA ARG A 58 7.70 2.06 -2.79
C ARG A 58 8.66 1.21 -3.62
N SER A 59 8.95 -0.02 -3.19
CA SER A 59 9.79 -0.97 -3.93
C SER A 59 9.20 -1.31 -5.30
N ALA A 60 7.88 -1.52 -5.38
CA ALA A 60 7.18 -1.74 -6.65
C ALA A 60 7.27 -0.51 -7.57
N LEU A 61 6.98 0.69 -7.06
CA LEU A 61 7.07 1.94 -7.83
C LEU A 61 8.49 2.24 -8.32
N HIS A 62 9.51 1.91 -7.52
CA HIS A 62 10.91 2.11 -7.90
C HIS A 62 11.30 1.23 -9.10
N ARG A 63 10.66 0.07 -9.28
CA ARG A 63 10.83 -0.79 -10.48
C ARG A 63 10.10 -0.25 -11.71
N HIS A 64 9.18 0.70 -11.53
CA HIS A 64 8.38 1.31 -12.60
C HIS A 64 8.46 2.85 -12.56
N PRO A 65 9.63 3.43 -12.90
CA PRO A 65 9.81 4.87 -12.90
C PRO A 65 8.89 5.55 -13.92
N GLN A 66 8.36 6.73 -13.56
CA GLN A 66 7.52 7.53 -14.44
C GLN A 66 8.29 7.90 -15.71
N VAL A 67 7.64 7.74 -16.86
CA VAL A 67 8.15 8.33 -18.09
C VAL A 67 7.67 9.79 -18.08
N ARG A 68 8.55 10.73 -17.71
CA ARG A 68 8.25 12.14 -17.96
C ARG A 68 7.99 12.30 -19.46
N ARG A 69 6.78 12.71 -19.84
CA ARG A 69 6.57 13.33 -21.14
C ARG A 69 7.43 14.59 -21.12
N ALA A 70 8.52 14.61 -21.91
CA ALA A 70 9.17 15.86 -22.25
C ALA A 70 8.09 16.72 -22.95
N GLY A 71 7.85 17.90 -22.38
CA GLY A 71 6.96 18.90 -22.96
C GLY A 71 7.53 19.48 -24.24
#